data_AF-A0A6N3ATK6-F1
#
_entry.id   AF-A0A6N3ATK6-F1
#
_cell.length_a   1.000
_cell.length_b   1.000
_cell.length_c   1.000
_cell.angle_alpha   90.00
_cell.angle_beta   90.00
_cell.angle_gamma   90.00
#
_symmetry.space_group_name_H-M   'P 1'
#
loop_
_entity.id
_entity.type
_entity.pdbx_description
1 polymer ?
#
loop_
_entity_poly.entity_id
_entity_poly.type
_entity_poly.pdbx_seq_one_letter_code
_entity_poly.pdbx_strand_id
1 'polypeptide(L)' 'MEKKEENLYELFQKYSYTELKQLFKEAKTKDEQDFYMTLADMLLQKKQEEVIGE' A
#
# COMPACT_ATOMS: atom_id res chain seq x y z
N MET A 1 2.54 15.47 -24.80
CA MET A 1 2.91 14.66 -23.63
C MET A 1 1.68 13.89 -23.23
N GLU A 2 1.62 12.59 -23.53
CA GLU A 2 0.55 11.74 -23.05
C GLU A 2 0.61 11.71 -21.53
N LYS A 3 -0.46 12.13 -20.85
CA LYS A 3 -0.61 11.92 -19.42
C LYS A 3 -0.80 10.42 -19.25
N LYS A 4 0.25 9.69 -18.88
CA LYS A 4 0.09 8.33 -18.35
C LYS A 4 -0.90 8.45 -17.18
N GLU A 5 -2.05 7.81 -17.31
CA GLU A 5 -2.94 7.61 -16.17
C GLU A 5 -2.19 6.71 -15.18
N GLU A 6 -1.54 7.33 -14.19
CA GLU A 6 -0.90 6.57 -13.13
C GLU A 6 -2.01 5.86 -12.36
N ASN A 7 -2.03 4.53 -12.47
CA ASN A 7 -2.96 3.72 -11.71
C ASN A 7 -2.62 3.89 -10.22
N LEU A 8 -3.64 4.17 -9.40
CA LEU A 8 -3.51 4.26 -7.94
C LEU A 8 -2.77 3.05 -7.38
N TYR A 9 -3.04 1.85 -7.88
CA TYR A 9 -2.36 0.63 -7.47
C TYR A 9 -0.84 0.66 -7.75
N GLU A 10 -0.41 1.17 -8.91
CA GLU A 10 1.02 1.31 -9.23
C GLU A 10 1.69 2.36 -8.36
N LEU A 11 0.97 3.43 -8.03
CA LEU A 11 1.45 4.46 -7.13
C LEU A 11 1.66 3.90 -5.72
N PHE A 12 0.71 3.07 -5.25
CA PHE A 12 0.77 2.45 -3.92
C PHE A 12 1.84 1.37 -3.79
N GLN A 13 2.17 0.63 -4.87
CA GLN A 13 3.28 -0.33 -4.86
C GLN A 13 4.65 0.31 -4.58
N LYS A 14 4.79 1.63 -4.78
CA LYS A 14 6.03 2.35 -4.48
C LYS A 14 6.23 2.61 -2.99
N TYR A 15 5.17 2.52 -2.18
CA TYR A 15 5.26 2.75 -0.74
C TYR A 15 5.80 1.52 -0.02
N SER A 16 6.71 1.75 0.91
CA SER A 16 7.17 0.76 1.86
C SER A 16 6.13 0.53 2.97
N TYR A 17 6.21 -0.64 3.62
CA TYR A 17 5.40 -0.93 4.80
C TYR A 17 5.57 0.11 5.92
N THR A 18 6.78 0.65 6.09
CA THR A 18 7.07 1.69 7.08
C THR A 18 6.33 2.99 6.78
N GLU A 19 6.28 3.39 5.50
CA GLU A 19 5.56 4.59 5.07
C GLU A 19 4.04 4.42 5.25
N LEU A 20 3.48 3.27 4.85
CA LEU A 20 2.07 2.96 5.08
C LEU A 20 1.71 2.96 6.58
N LYS A 21 2.60 2.45 7.42
CA LYS A 21 2.44 2.50 8.88
C LYS A 21 2.48 3.92 9.44
N GLN A 22 3.27 4.81 8.84
CA GLN A 22 3.31 6.22 9.23
C GLN A 22 2.03 6.93 8.81
N LEU A 23 1.58 6.72 7.58
CA LEU A 23 0.30 7.25 7.07
C LEU A 23 -0.89 6.76 7.91
N PHE A 24 -0.89 5.49 8.32
CA PHE A 24 -1.88 4.95 9.24
C PHE A 24 -1.93 5.71 10.58
N LYS A 25 -0.78 6.10 11.14
CA LYS A 25 -0.71 6.86 12.40
C LYS A 25 -1.17 8.31 12.24
N GLU A 26 -0.95 8.89 11.07
CA GLU A 26 -1.29 10.28 10.76
C GLU A 26 -2.73 10.45 10.24
N ALA A 27 -3.37 9.35 9.84
CA ALA A 27 -4.74 9.30 9.40
C ALA A 27 -5.70 9.86 10.46
N LYS A 28 -6.62 10.71 10.03
CA LYS A 28 -7.55 11.45 10.89
C LYS A 28 -8.86 10.71 11.07
N THR A 29 -9.22 9.86 10.12
CA THR A 29 -10.47 9.10 10.14
C THR A 29 -10.20 7.61 10.21
N LYS A 30 -11.21 6.87 10.66
CA LYS A 30 -11.17 5.41 10.69
C LYS A 30 -11.08 4.83 9.26
N ASP A 31 -11.79 5.44 8.32
CA ASP A 31 -11.77 5.02 6.92
C ASP A 31 -10.37 5.16 6.29
N GLU A 32 -9.66 6.26 6.59
CA GLU A 32 -8.26 6.45 6.16
C GLU A 32 -7.33 5.41 6.81
N GLN A 33 -7.51 5.12 8.10
CA GLN A 33 -6.75 4.08 8.79
C GLN A 33 -6.98 2.70 8.16
N ASP A 34 -8.23 2.33 7.90
CA ASP A 34 -8.60 1.03 7.34
C ASP A 34 -8.11 0.90 5.89
N PHE A 35 -8.09 2.00 5.13
CA PHE A 35 -7.47 2.06 3.82
C PHE A 35 -5.97 1.74 3.87
N TYR A 36 -5.19 2.41 4.73
CA TYR A 36 -3.76 2.16 4.85
C TYR A 36 -3.43 0.77 5.39
N MET A 37 -4.24 0.22 6.31
CA MET A 37 -4.12 -1.18 6.74
C MET A 37 -4.30 -2.15 5.58
N THR A 38 -5.35 -1.96 4.78
CA THR A 38 -5.64 -2.81 3.62
C THR A 38 -4.47 -2.83 2.65
N LEU A 39 -3.87 -1.66 2.37
CA LEU A 39 -2.69 -1.57 1.52
C LEU A 39 -1.47 -2.28 2.13
N ALA A 40 -1.25 -2.14 3.44
CA ALA A 40 -0.14 -2.78 4.12
C ALA A 40 -0.27 -4.31 4.11
N ASP A 41 -1.49 -4.84 4.28
CA ASP A 41 -1.78 -6.27 4.21
C ASP A 41 -1.57 -6.82 2.79
N MET A 42 -2.04 -6.14 1.76
CA MET A 42 -1.77 -6.53 0.36
C MET A 42 -0.28 -6.62 0.06
N LEU A 43 0.50 -5.65 0.57
CA LEU A 43 1.95 -5.61 0.36
C LEU A 43 2.67 -6.73 1.11
N LEU A 44 2.18 -7.10 2.30
CA LEU A 44 2.67 -8.27 3.05
C LEU A 44 2.35 -9.58 2.33
N GLN A 45 1.11 -9.75 1.85
CA GLN A 45 0.70 -10.95 1.11
C GLN A 45 1.57 -11.16 -0.14
N LYS A 46 1.79 -10.11 -0.94
CA LYS A 46 2.68 -10.17 -2.11
C LYS A 46 4.10 -10.60 -1.74
N LYS A 47 4.66 -10.04 -0.66
CA LYS A 47 6.00 -10.45 -0.18
C LYS A 47 6.03 -11.88 0.35
N GLN A 48 4.95 -12.33 0.98
CA GLN A 48 4.83 -13.72 1.42
C GLN A 48 4.78 -14.67 0.22
N GLU A 49 4.04 -14.34 -0.84
CA GLU A 49 4.05 -15.11 -2.09
C GLU A 49 5.47 -15.18 -2.70
N GLU A 50 6.20 -14.05 -2.74
CA GLU A 50 7.57 -14.00 -3.24
C GLU A 50 8.57 -14.85 -2.42
N VAL A 51 8.39 -14.94 -1.10
CA VAL A 51 9.32 -15.64 -0.19
C VAL A 51 8.97 -17.11 -0.01
N ILE A 52 7.68 -17.40 0.16
CA ILE A 52 7.21 -18.76 0.45
C ILE A 52 7.22 -19.57 -0.84
N GLY A 53 6.87 -18.95 -1.96
CA GLY A 53 6.83 -19.59 -3.27
C GLY A 53 5.85 -20.76 -3.33
N GLU A 54 5.20 -20.91 -4.46
CA GLU A 54 5.37 -22.21 -5.12
C GLU A 54 6.67 -22.15 -5.92
#